data_AF-A0A2R6MI19-F1
#
_entry.id   AF-A0A2R6MI19-F1
#
_cell.length_a   1.000
_cell.length_b   1.000
_cell.length_c   1.000
_cell.angle_alpha   90.00
_cell.angle_beta   90.00
_cell.angle_gamma   90.00
#
_symmetry.space_group_name_H-M   'P 1'
#
loop_
_entity.id
_entity.type
_entity.pdbx_description
1 polymer ?
#
loop_
_entity_poly.entity_id
_entity_poly.type
_entity_poly.pdbx_seq_one_letter_code
_entity_poly.pdbx_strand_id
1 'polypeptide(L)' 'MEPAQHSRDISLIEAALWAIAVALVVALAVPWFLWRDATVVAGLPVWIWWHIGWMGVASLTFYGFSRRAWGLGVTL' A
#
# COMPACT_ATOMS: atom_id res chain seq x y z
N MET A 1 -8.43 -1.90 42.85
CA MET A 1 -9.38 -1.38 41.85
C MET A 1 -8.54 -0.68 40.80
N GLU A 2 -8.09 -1.47 39.83
CA GLU A 2 -7.10 -1.08 38.82
C GLU A 2 -7.75 -0.20 37.75
N PRO A 3 -7.05 0.83 37.23
CA PRO A 3 -7.56 1.65 36.14
C PRO A 3 -7.83 0.78 34.91
N ALA A 4 -9.09 0.78 34.49
CA ALA A 4 -9.53 0.18 33.25
C ALA A 4 -8.89 0.90 32.05
N GLN A 5 -8.67 0.13 30.98
CA GLN A 5 -8.44 0.57 29.59
C GLN A 5 -6.98 0.88 29.19
N HIS A 6 -6.16 -0.16 29.01
CA HIS A 6 -5.09 -0.16 28.00
C HIS A 6 -5.70 -0.61 26.66
N SER A 7 -6.60 0.20 26.10
CA SER A 7 -7.04 0.08 24.72
C SER A 7 -5.82 0.37 23.83
N ARG A 8 -5.49 -0.53 22.90
CA ARG A 8 -4.33 -0.39 22.02
C ARG A 8 -4.57 0.76 21.04
N ASP A 9 -4.18 1.97 21.44
CA ASP A 9 -4.28 3.15 20.59
C ASP A 9 -3.19 3.08 19.52
N ILE A 10 -3.57 2.97 18.24
CA ILE A 10 -2.64 3.08 17.11
C ILE A 10 -2.06 4.49 17.13
N SER A 11 -0.73 4.61 16.99
CA SER A 11 -0.12 5.94 16.91
C SER A 11 -0.64 6.68 15.67
N LEU A 12 -0.91 7.99 15.78
CA LEU A 12 -1.31 8.84 14.65
C LEU A 12 -0.34 8.70 13.47
N ILE A 13 0.94 8.51 13.78
CA ILE A 13 2.01 8.29 12.80
C ILE A 13 1.78 7.00 12.03
N GLU A 14 1.45 5.89 12.70
CA GLU A 14 1.17 4.61 12.06
C GLU A 14 -0.08 4.67 11.18
N ALA A 15 -1.15 5.33 11.64
CA ALA A 15 -2.35 5.55 10.83
C ALA A 15 -2.04 6.37 9.57
N ALA A 16 -1.28 7.46 9.72
CA ALA A 16 -0.85 8.29 8.59
C ALA A 16 0.03 7.51 7.60
N LEU A 17 0.95 6.66 8.09
CA LEU A 17 1.79 5.83 7.24
C LEU A 17 0.97 4.84 6.41
N TRP A 18 -0.04 4.19 7.00
CA TRP A 18 -0.94 3.31 6.26
C TRP A 18 -1.79 4.06 5.23
N ALA A 19 -2.31 5.23 5.58
CA ALA A 19 -3.06 6.07 4.64
C ALA A 19 -2.20 6.50 3.45
N ILE A 20 -0.96 6.94 3.70
CA ILE A 20 -0.01 7.30 2.65
C ILE A 20 0.36 6.08 1.79
N ALA A 21 0.62 4.92 2.41
CA ALA A 21 0.95 3.70 1.68
C ALA A 21 -0.18 3.32 0.70
N VAL A 22 -1.44 3.33 1.16
CA VAL A 22 -2.59 3.04 0.30
C VAL A 22 -2.77 4.09 -0.78
N ALA A 23 -2.63 5.38 -0.43
CA ALA A 23 -2.72 6.48 -1.40
C ALA A 23 -1.65 6.34 -2.50
N LEU A 24 -0.41 5.98 -2.15
CA LEU A 24 0.66 5.72 -3.10
C LEU A 24 0.35 4.52 -3.99
N VAL A 25 -0.13 3.40 -3.40
CA VAL A 25 -0.55 2.21 -4.15
C VAL A 25 -1.59 2.55 -5.21
N VAL A 26 -2.57 3.40 -4.88
CA VAL A 26 -3.62 3.83 -5.81
C VAL A 26 -3.09 4.81 -6.84
N ALA A 27 -2.37 5.86 -6.40
CA ALA A 27 -1.86 6.88 -7.29
C ALA A 27 -0.96 6.24 -8.34
N LEU A 28 0.06 5.49 -7.94
CA LEU A 28 1.03 4.90 -8.86
C LEU A 28 0.52 3.64 -9.59
N ALA A 29 -0.77 3.29 -9.45
CA ALA A 29 -1.39 2.22 -10.22
C ALA A 29 -1.41 2.54 -11.73
N VAL A 30 -1.59 3.82 -12.09
CA VAL A 30 -1.53 4.27 -13.48
C VAL A 30 -0.11 4.76 -13.79
N PRO A 31 0.62 4.14 -14.72
CA PRO A 31 1.98 4.55 -15.04
C PRO A 31 1.99 5.72 -16.03
N TRP A 32 1.48 6.89 -15.65
CA TRP A 32 1.49 8.10 -16.50
C TRP A 32 2.88 8.44 -17.03
N PHE A 33 3.92 8.13 -16.24
CA PHE A 33 5.31 8.37 -16.59
C PHE A 33 5.85 7.43 -17.68
N LEU A 34 5.18 6.30 -17.96
CA LEU A 34 5.54 5.35 -19.02
C LEU A 34 4.68 5.50 -20.28
N TRP A 35 3.73 6.43 -20.34
CA TRP A 35 2.82 6.59 -21.49
C TRP A 35 3.50 6.88 -22.84
N ARG A 36 4.74 7.36 -22.84
CA ARG A 36 5.54 7.60 -24.05
C ARG A 36 6.69 6.61 -24.23
N ASP A 37 6.76 5.60 -23.37
CA ASP A 37 7.83 4.62 -23.38
C ASP A 37 7.39 3.34 -24.11
N ALA A 38 8.01 3.08 -25.26
CA ALA A 38 7.76 1.89 -26.08
C ALA A 38 8.76 0.76 -25.81
N THR A 39 9.58 0.86 -24.76
CA THR A 39 10.60 -0.13 -24.44
C THR A 39 9.98 -1.50 -24.19
N VAL A 40 10.50 -2.51 -24.89
CA VAL A 40 10.08 -3.91 -24.76
C VAL A 40 11.16 -4.70 -24.05
N VAL A 41 10.78 -5.42 -23.01
CA VAL A 41 11.66 -6.31 -22.21
C VAL A 41 11.03 -7.70 -22.20
N ALA A 42 11.83 -8.71 -22.52
CA ALA A 42 11.37 -10.12 -22.57
C ALA A 42 10.07 -10.33 -23.39
N GLY A 43 9.92 -9.57 -24.48
CA GLY A 43 8.77 -9.67 -25.40
C GLY A 43 7.52 -8.90 -24.98
N LEU A 44 7.54 -8.21 -23.83
CA LEU A 44 6.43 -7.39 -23.33
C LEU A 44 6.84 -5.94 -23.12
N PRO A 45 5.97 -4.95 -23.40
CA PRO A 45 6.22 -3.56 -23.07
C PRO A 45 6.49 -3.35 -21.57
N VAL A 46 7.39 -2.42 -21.23
CA VAL A 46 7.81 -2.15 -19.84
C VAL A 46 6.64 -1.75 -18.93
N TRP A 47 5.59 -1.11 -19.47
CA TRP A 47 4.39 -0.74 -18.70
C TRP A 47 3.61 -1.96 -18.19
N ILE A 48 3.68 -3.12 -18.86
CA ILE A 48 3.09 -4.37 -18.38
C ILE A 48 3.88 -4.90 -17.17
N TRP A 49 5.22 -4.87 -17.27
CA TRP A 49 6.09 -5.27 -16.16
C TRP A 49 5.90 -4.39 -14.94
N TRP A 50 5.65 -3.09 -15.14
CA TRP A 50 5.26 -2.19 -14.06
C TRP A 50 4.03 -2.72 -13.32
N HIS A 51 2.96 -3.07 -14.02
CA HIS A 51 1.76 -3.62 -13.39
C HIS A 51 2.03 -4.93 -12.65
N ILE A 52 2.83 -5.83 -13.21
CA ILE A 52 3.19 -7.10 -12.54
C ILE A 52 3.93 -6.82 -11.23
N GLY A 53 4.96 -5.97 -11.27
CA GLY A 53 5.68 -5.56 -10.06
C GLY A 53 4.77 -4.85 -9.05
N TRP A 54 3.88 -3.99 -9.54
CA TRP A 54 2.94 -3.23 -8.73
C TRP A 54 1.90 -4.12 -8.06
N MET A 55 1.45 -5.21 -8.70
CA MET A 55 0.58 -6.21 -8.06
C MET A 55 1.27 -6.86 -6.86
N GLY A 56 2.58 -7.10 -6.94
CA GLY A 56 3.40 -7.56 -5.81
C GLY A 56 3.43 -6.53 -4.67
N VAL A 57 3.74 -5.27 -4.98
CA VAL A 57 3.77 -4.17 -3.99
C VAL A 57 2.41 -3.98 -3.32
N ALA A 58 1.33 -3.94 -4.10
CA ALA A 58 -0.03 -3.83 -3.61
C ALA A 58 -0.37 -5.01 -2.68
N SER A 59 -0.09 -6.24 -3.12
CA SER A 59 -0.34 -7.46 -2.32
C SER A 59 0.40 -7.42 -0.99
N LEU A 60 1.68 -7.04 -0.97
CA LEU A 60 2.46 -6.92 0.25
C LEU A 60 1.95 -5.80 1.16
N THR A 61 1.52 -4.68 0.58
CA THR A 61 0.93 -3.56 1.34
C THR A 61 -0.36 -3.99 2.01
N PHE A 62 -1.28 -4.62 1.26
CA PHE A 62 -2.51 -5.18 1.80
C PHE A 62 -2.26 -6.30 2.80
N TYR A 63 -1.24 -7.13 2.60
CA TYR A 63 -0.84 -8.17 3.55
C TYR A 63 -0.29 -7.59 4.85
N GLY A 64 0.58 -6.59 4.78
CA GLY A 64 1.09 -5.89 5.96
C GLY A 64 -0.05 -5.20 6.72
N PHE A 65 -0.96 -4.56 5.98
CA PHE A 65 -2.16 -3.94 6.53
C PHE A 65 -3.06 -4.99 7.18
N SER A 66 -3.30 -6.12 6.52
CA SER A 66 -4.12 -7.22 7.05
C SER A 66 -3.53 -7.88 8.30
N ARG A 67 -2.23 -7.74 8.55
CA ARG A 67 -1.57 -8.30 9.73
C ARG A 67 -1.39 -7.31 10.87
N ARG A 68 -1.23 -6.01 10.58
CA ARG A 68 -0.94 -4.99 11.60
C ARG A 68 -2.13 -4.10 11.92
N ALA A 69 -2.99 -3.83 10.95
CA ALA A 69 -4.07 -2.86 11.06
C ALA A 69 -5.47 -3.51 11.05
N TRP A 70 -5.59 -4.73 10.52
CA TRP A 70 -6.85 -5.46 10.46
C TRP A 70 -7.19 -6.11 11.80
N GLY A 71 -8.29 -5.66 12.40
CA GLY A 71 -8.69 -6.02 13.76
C GLY A 71 -8.34 -4.96 14.82
N LEU A 72 -7.60 -3.90 14.47
CA LEU A 72 -7.31 -2.77 15.35
C LEU A 72 -8.04 -1.47 14.97
N GLY A 73 -8.71 -1.43 13.81
CA GLY A 73 -9.45 -0.25 13.35
C GLY A 73 -8.51 0.92 13.10
N VAL A 74 -8.08 1.12 11.85
CA VAL A 74 -7.52 2.43 11.46
C VAL A 74 -8.70 3.40 11.42
N THR A 75 -9.00 3.99 12.57
CA THR A 75 -9.90 5.13 12.69
C THR A 75 -9.06 6.38 12.53
N LEU A 76 -9.24 7.07 11.39
CA LEU A 76 -8.84 8.48 11.25
C LEU A 76 -9.62 9.35 12.25
#